data_AF-A0A7X2XLK4-F1
#
_entry.id   AF-A0A7X2XLK4-F1
#
_cell.length_a   1.000
_cell.length_b   1.000
_cell.length_c   1.000
_cell.angle_alpha   90.00
_cell.angle_beta   90.00
_cell.angle_gamma   90.00
#
_symmetry.space_group_name_H-M   'P 1'
#
loop_
_entity.id
_entity.type
_entity.pdbx_description
1 polymer ?
#
loop_
_entity_poly.entity_id
_entity_poly.type
_entity_poly.pdbx_seq_one_letter_code
_entity_poly.pdbx_strand_id
1 'polypeptide(L)'
;SAFILPTFKLIKKELFNEVHFSNGRRFDDEATMHRFYLLASKIVFINDNLYLYRRRSGSIMRTEFDLSWARDIVEVFSKKISDCILAGLDVSVLRIRFVNLLKDYKQTLEYHQLTDTEEYKDICFRLKLFFDAEQRNGKS
;
A
#
# COMPACT_ATOMS: atom_id res chain seq x y z
N SER A 1 9.95 -0.64 1.19
CA SER A 1 9.90 0.22 -0.01
C SER A 1 10.36 1.63 0.35
N ALA A 2 11.23 2.29 -0.43
CA ALA A 2 11.69 3.65 -0.13
C ALA A 2 10.57 4.70 -0.26
N PHE A 3 9.54 4.40 -1.06
CA PHE A 3 8.45 5.31 -1.39
C PHE A 3 7.44 5.50 -0.25
N ILE A 4 7.36 4.57 0.70
CA ILE A 4 6.31 4.58 1.74
C ILE A 4 6.81 5.16 3.05
N LEU A 5 8.11 5.15 3.30
CA LEU A 5 8.65 5.57 4.59
C LEU A 5 8.56 7.10 4.71
N PRO A 6 7.97 7.67 5.78
CA PRO A 6 7.89 9.13 5.93
C PRO A 6 9.24 9.74 6.38
N THR A 7 10.10 8.92 7.00
CA THR A 7 11.43 9.34 7.45
C THR A 7 12.37 9.59 6.26
N PHE A 8 13.52 10.23 6.54
CA PHE A 8 14.59 10.55 5.57
C PHE A 8 14.14 11.32 4.32
N LYS A 9 13.03 12.07 4.43
CA LYS A 9 12.48 12.93 3.37
C LYS A 9 12.37 14.35 3.89
N LEU A 10 12.76 15.31 3.05
CA LEU A 10 12.50 16.73 3.28
C LEU A 10 11.29 17.11 2.44
N ILE A 11 10.18 17.43 3.10
CA ILE A 11 8.89 17.74 2.47
C ILE A 11 8.60 19.21 2.68
N LYS A 12 8.20 19.91 1.60
CA LYS A 12 7.85 21.33 1.67
C LYS A 12 6.62 21.51 2.57
N LYS A 13 6.72 22.41 3.55
CA LYS A 13 5.70 22.61 4.59
C LYS A 13 4.30 22.85 4.04
N GLU A 14 4.17 23.59 2.93
CA GLU A 14 2.87 23.91 2.33
C GLU A 14 2.09 22.68 1.85
N LEU A 15 2.77 21.56 1.54
CA LEU A 15 2.08 20.33 1.14
C LEU A 15 1.26 19.70 2.27
N PHE A 16 1.60 20.01 3.53
CA PHE A 16 0.82 19.59 4.69
C PHE A 16 -0.50 20.36 4.86
N ASN A 17 -0.76 21.37 4.04
CA ASN A 17 -2.08 22.00 4.01
C ASN A 17 -3.12 21.04 3.41
N GLU A 18 -2.72 20.24 2.41
CA GLU A 18 -3.59 19.32 1.67
C GLU A 18 -3.43 17.85 2.12
N VAL A 19 -2.24 17.47 2.57
CA VAL A 19 -1.91 16.07 2.90
C VAL A 19 -1.78 15.89 4.41
N HIS A 20 -2.66 15.04 4.94
CA HIS A 20 -2.75 14.75 6.37
C HIS A 20 -2.58 13.25 6.61
N PHE A 21 -1.80 12.92 7.64
CA PHE A 21 -1.72 11.58 8.19
C PHE A 21 -2.99 11.27 8.98
N SER A 22 -3.46 10.03 8.90
CA SER A 22 -4.64 9.58 9.63
C SER A 22 -4.28 9.13 11.04
N ASN A 23 -4.95 9.68 12.05
CA ASN A 23 -4.66 9.33 13.42
C ASN A 23 -5.05 7.86 13.70
N GLY A 24 -4.11 7.06 14.20
CA GLY A 24 -4.36 5.70 14.66
C GLY A 24 -4.37 4.59 13.58
N ARG A 25 -4.07 4.90 12.31
CA ARG A 25 -3.97 3.89 11.25
C ARG A 25 -2.60 3.19 11.25
N ARG A 26 -2.57 1.87 11.03
CA ARG A 26 -1.32 1.09 10.99
C ARG A 26 -0.50 1.33 9.72
N PHE A 27 -1.17 1.33 8.56
CA PHE A 27 -0.54 1.54 7.25
C PHE A 27 -0.62 2.99 6.78
N ASP A 28 -0.56 3.93 7.71
CA ASP A 28 -0.76 5.35 7.43
C ASP A 28 0.33 5.94 6.52
N ASP A 29 1.53 5.36 6.59
CA ASP A 29 2.64 5.68 5.72
C ASP A 29 2.35 5.27 4.26
N GLU A 30 1.85 4.06 4.04
CA GLU A 30 1.38 3.59 2.74
C GLU A 30 0.18 4.39 2.22
N ALA A 31 -0.71 4.82 3.13
CA ALA A 31 -1.95 5.56 2.83
C ALA A 31 -1.70 7.03 2.44
N THR A 32 -0.61 7.62 2.90
CA THR A 32 -0.41 9.06 2.85
C THR A 32 0.73 9.46 1.92
N MET A 33 1.84 8.71 1.92
CA MET A 33 3.08 9.19 1.31
C MET A 33 3.00 9.44 -0.20
N HIS A 34 2.15 8.71 -0.95
CA HIS A 34 2.01 8.96 -2.38
C HIS A 34 1.42 10.34 -2.68
N ARG A 35 0.57 10.87 -1.81
CA ARG A 35 -0.08 12.18 -1.99
C ARG A 35 0.92 13.32 -1.97
N PHE A 36 1.95 13.24 -1.13
CA PHE A 36 3.05 14.21 -1.15
C PHE A 36 3.77 14.22 -2.50
N TYR A 37 3.98 13.05 -3.12
CA TYR A 37 4.62 12.99 -4.45
C TYR A 37 3.70 13.53 -5.55
N LEU A 38 2.40 13.25 -5.47
CA LEU A 38 1.43 13.74 -6.46
C LEU A 38 1.31 15.27 -6.45
N LEU A 39 1.47 15.91 -5.29
CA LEU A 39 1.41 17.38 -5.17
C LEU A 39 2.77 18.07 -5.33
N ALA A 40 3.87 17.33 -5.30
CA ALA A 40 5.20 17.92 -5.46
C ALA A 40 5.46 18.30 -6.92
N SER A 41 5.89 19.53 -7.17
CA SER A 41 6.30 19.99 -8.51
C SER A 41 7.66 19.44 -8.94
N LYS A 42 8.51 19.03 -7.99
CA LYS A 42 9.82 18.42 -8.23
C LYS A 42 10.17 17.47 -7.11
N ILE A 43 10.72 16.31 -7.47
CA ILE A 43 11.24 15.31 -6.54
C ILE A 43 12.71 15.08 -6.87
N VAL A 44 13.57 15.07 -5.84
CA VAL A 44 15.01 14.80 -5.95
C VAL A 44 15.33 13.59 -5.09
N PHE A 45 16.03 12.62 -5.67
CA PHE A 45 16.45 11.39 -4.99
C PHE A 45 17.99 11.35 -4.90
N ILE A 46 18.50 11.15 -3.69
CA ILE A 46 19.93 10.94 -3.43
C ILE A 46 20.09 9.48 -3.01
N ASN A 47 20.81 8.71 -3.82
CA ASN A 47 21.07 7.30 -3.57
C ASN A 47 22.31 7.12 -2.69
N ASP A 48 22.19 7.48 -1.42
CA ASP A 48 23.29 7.40 -0.44
C ASP A 48 22.76 6.92 0.93
N ASN A 49 23.64 6.32 1.73
CA ASN A 49 23.31 5.66 3.00
C ASN A 49 23.30 6.65 4.16
N LEU A 50 22.48 7.71 4.04
CA LEU A 50 22.44 8.81 5.00
C LEU A 50 21.50 8.56 6.20
N TYR A 51 20.74 7.47 6.19
CA TYR A 51 19.80 7.12 7.24
C TYR A 51 19.86 5.64 7.59
N LEU A 52 20.03 5.35 8.88
CA LEU A 52 20.07 3.98 9.41
C LEU A 52 18.75 3.65 10.12
N TYR A 53 18.01 2.67 9.60
CA TYR A 53 16.77 2.21 10.22
C TYR A 53 17.05 1.31 11.43
N ARG A 54 16.69 1.78 12.64
CA ARG A 54 16.86 1.00 13.87
C ARG A 54 15.81 -0.11 13.99
N ARG A 55 16.27 -1.37 14.08
CA ARG A 55 15.43 -2.52 14.43
C ARG A 55 15.54 -2.82 15.92
N ARG A 56 14.41 -2.94 16.62
CA ARG A 56 14.35 -3.31 18.05
C ARG A 56 13.28 -4.37 18.30
N SER A 57 13.37 -5.06 19.45
CA SER A 57 12.44 -6.13 19.84
C SER A 57 11.00 -5.64 20.04
N GLY A 58 10.81 -4.46 20.63
CA GLY A 58 9.50 -3.80 20.77
C GLY A 58 9.07 -3.02 19.51
N SER A 59 9.40 -3.51 18.31
CA SER A 59 8.91 -2.90 17.07
C SER A 59 7.48 -3.36 16.80
N ILE A 60 6.62 -2.43 16.36
CA ILE A 60 5.27 -2.73 15.89
C ILE A 60 5.29 -3.74 14.73
N MET A 61 6.40 -3.83 13.99
CA MET A 61 6.59 -4.86 12.96
C MET A 61 6.63 -6.30 13.50
N ARG A 62 6.71 -6.50 14.82
CA ARG A 62 6.72 -7.80 15.49
C ARG A 62 5.42 -8.10 16.25
N THR A 63 4.39 -7.27 16.11
CA THR A 63 3.07 -7.55 16.71
C THR A 63 2.41 -8.70 15.95
N GLU A 64 1.63 -9.50 16.67
CA GLU A 64 0.80 -10.55 16.08
C GLU A 64 -0.20 -9.97 15.09
N PHE A 65 -0.53 -10.77 14.07
CA PHE A 65 -1.47 -10.40 13.03
C PHE A 65 -2.86 -10.08 13.62
N ASP A 66 -3.51 -9.07 13.04
CA ASP A 66 -4.88 -8.71 13.35
C ASP A 66 -5.68 -8.62 12.04
N LEU A 67 -6.89 -9.17 12.03
CA LEU A 67 -7.76 -9.23 10.85
C LEU A 67 -8.03 -7.83 10.26
N SER A 68 -8.11 -6.79 11.09
CA SER A 68 -8.32 -5.41 10.64
C SER A 68 -7.23 -4.94 9.67
N TRP A 69 -6.04 -5.54 9.71
CA TRP A 69 -4.94 -5.20 8.82
C TRP A 69 -5.24 -5.58 7.37
N ALA A 70 -5.92 -6.72 7.15
CA ALA A 70 -6.33 -7.15 5.81
C ALA A 70 -7.32 -6.16 5.19
N ARG A 71 -8.28 -5.69 5.99
CA ARG A 71 -9.23 -4.66 5.56
C ARG A 71 -8.54 -3.33 5.26
N ASP A 72 -7.69 -2.86 6.18
CA ASP A 72 -7.04 -1.55 6.08
C ASP A 72 -6.11 -1.48 4.87
N ILE A 73 -5.28 -2.50 4.64
CA ILE A 73 -4.33 -2.49 3.54
C ILE A 73 -5.02 -2.53 2.16
N VAL A 74 -6.14 -3.26 2.04
CA VAL A 74 -6.92 -3.32 0.80
C VAL A 74 -7.57 -1.97 0.51
N GLU A 75 -8.11 -1.30 1.53
CA GLU A 75 -8.64 0.06 1.41
C GLU A 75 -7.54 1.04 0.99
N VAL A 76 -6.40 1.01 1.67
CA VAL A 76 -5.24 1.89 1.41
C VAL A 76 -4.75 1.76 -0.03
N PHE A 77 -4.52 0.54 -0.51
CA PHE A 77 -4.06 0.33 -1.88
C PHE A 77 -5.13 0.69 -2.92
N SER A 78 -6.40 0.44 -2.64
CA SER A 78 -7.51 0.82 -3.53
C SER A 78 -7.57 2.33 -3.71
N LYS A 79 -7.48 3.10 -2.61
CA LYS A 79 -7.43 4.56 -2.63
C LYS A 79 -6.19 5.08 -3.35
N LYS A 80 -5.02 4.48 -3.08
CA LYS A 80 -3.77 4.85 -3.74
C LYS A 80 -3.81 4.66 -5.26
N ILE A 81 -4.35 3.54 -5.74
CA ILE A 81 -4.55 3.32 -7.18
C ILE A 81 -5.51 4.37 -7.74
N SER A 82 -6.62 4.65 -7.05
CA SER A 82 -7.57 5.69 -7.46
C SER A 82 -6.90 7.07 -7.57
N ASP A 83 -6.13 7.48 -6.56
CA ASP A 83 -5.41 8.76 -6.56
C ASP A 83 -4.43 8.84 -7.76
N CYS A 84 -3.71 7.75 -8.05
CA CYS A 84 -2.80 7.69 -9.20
C CYS A 84 -3.52 7.72 -10.56
N ILE A 85 -4.67 7.06 -10.68
CA ILE A 85 -5.52 7.12 -11.89
C ILE A 85 -6.00 8.55 -12.12
N LEU A 86 -6.51 9.22 -11.07
CA LEU A 86 -6.99 10.60 -11.15
C LEU A 86 -5.86 11.58 -11.48
N ALA A 87 -4.63 11.30 -11.05
CA ALA A 87 -3.44 12.06 -11.42
C ALA A 87 -2.91 11.75 -12.84
N GLY A 88 -3.55 10.85 -13.60
CA GLY A 88 -3.15 10.50 -14.95
C GLY A 88 -1.87 9.65 -15.05
N LEU A 89 -1.52 8.94 -13.98
CA LEU A 89 -0.33 8.08 -13.95
C LEU A 89 -0.59 6.67 -14.49
N ASP A 90 0.43 6.05 -15.09
CA ASP A 90 0.39 4.62 -15.37
C ASP A 90 0.39 3.83 -14.05
N VAL A 91 -0.66 3.03 -13.87
CA VAL A 91 -0.85 2.21 -12.69
C VAL A 91 -0.51 0.74 -12.92
N SER A 92 0.07 0.37 -14.06
CA SER A 92 0.39 -1.03 -14.37
C SER A 92 1.26 -1.69 -13.30
N VAL A 93 2.31 -1.00 -12.83
CA VAL A 93 3.17 -1.49 -11.75
C VAL A 93 2.44 -1.54 -10.40
N LEU A 94 1.61 -0.53 -10.10
CA LEU A 94 0.79 -0.50 -8.87
C LEU A 94 -0.24 -1.62 -8.84
N ARG A 95 -0.85 -1.95 -9.99
CA ARG A 95 -1.79 -3.06 -10.16
C ARG A 95 -1.11 -4.39 -9.82
N ILE A 96 0.09 -4.65 -10.35
CA ILE A 96 0.85 -5.87 -10.02
C ILE A 96 1.20 -5.93 -8.54
N ARG A 97 1.65 -4.81 -7.95
CA ARG A 97 1.95 -4.75 -6.51
C ARG A 97 0.72 -5.03 -5.65
N PHE A 98 -0.44 -4.48 -6.02
CA PHE A 98 -1.67 -4.71 -5.28
C PHE A 98 -2.09 -6.18 -5.35
N VAL A 99 -1.96 -6.83 -6.50
CA VAL A 99 -2.24 -8.27 -6.65
C VAL A 99 -1.32 -9.13 -5.80
N ASN A 100 -0.02 -8.81 -5.76
CA ASN A 100 0.92 -9.53 -4.88
C ASN A 100 0.53 -9.37 -3.41
N LEU A 101 0.15 -8.14 -3.01
CA LEU A 101 -0.31 -7.88 -1.66
C LEU A 101 -1.60 -8.66 -1.31
N LEU A 102 -2.55 -8.73 -2.24
CA LEU A 102 -3.76 -9.54 -2.09
C LEU A 102 -3.42 -11.03 -1.91
N LYS A 103 -2.43 -11.56 -2.64
CA LYS A 103 -1.95 -12.94 -2.46
C LYS A 103 -1.33 -13.16 -1.09
N ASP A 104 -0.48 -12.24 -0.64
CA ASP A 104 0.20 -12.33 0.67
C ASP A 104 -0.83 -12.33 1.82
N TYR A 105 -1.83 -11.45 1.76
CA TYR A 105 -2.90 -11.40 2.76
C TYR A 105 -3.86 -12.58 2.66
N LYS A 106 -4.13 -13.10 1.46
CA LYS A 106 -4.87 -14.37 1.29
C LYS A 106 -4.16 -15.51 2.04
N GLN A 107 -2.85 -15.68 1.80
CA GLN A 107 -2.05 -16.72 2.47
C GLN A 107 -2.01 -16.52 3.99
N THR A 108 -1.91 -15.28 4.46
CA THR A 108 -1.95 -14.95 5.88
C THR A 108 -3.28 -15.35 6.51
N LEU A 109 -4.41 -15.02 5.89
CA LEU A 109 -5.73 -15.39 6.38
C LEU A 109 -5.95 -16.91 6.37
N GLU A 110 -5.45 -17.63 5.35
CA GLU A 110 -5.48 -19.09 5.31
C GLU A 110 -4.68 -19.71 6.46
N TYR A 111 -3.47 -19.20 6.72
CA TYR A 111 -2.62 -19.65 7.82
C TYR A 111 -3.31 -19.48 9.19
N HIS A 112 -4.05 -18.38 9.37
CA HIS A 112 -4.83 -18.10 10.58
C HIS A 112 -6.22 -18.75 10.60
N GLN A 113 -6.59 -19.57 9.59
CA GLN A 113 -7.90 -20.22 9.46
C GLN A 113 -9.08 -19.24 9.40
N LEU A 114 -8.88 -18.05 8.84
CA LEU A 114 -9.86 -16.96 8.72
C LEU A 114 -10.55 -16.92 7.34
N THR A 115 -10.82 -18.08 6.74
CA THR A 115 -11.30 -18.20 5.35
C THR A 115 -12.79 -17.91 5.16
N ASP A 116 -13.55 -17.79 6.24
CA ASP A 116 -14.98 -17.47 6.25
C ASP A 116 -15.27 -15.97 6.43
N THR A 117 -14.23 -15.16 6.67
CA THR A 117 -14.31 -13.71 6.88
C THR A 117 -14.66 -12.94 5.61
N GLU A 118 -15.22 -11.74 5.78
CA GLU A 118 -15.53 -10.85 4.65
C GLU A 118 -14.26 -10.33 3.98
N GLU A 119 -13.20 -10.09 4.74
CA GLU A 119 -11.88 -9.71 4.24
C GLU A 119 -11.31 -10.78 3.29
N TYR A 120 -11.42 -12.06 3.67
CA TYR A 120 -10.97 -13.15 2.83
C TYR A 120 -11.77 -13.25 1.52
N LYS A 121 -13.09 -13.12 1.61
CA LYS A 121 -13.99 -13.16 0.43
C LYS A 121 -13.72 -11.99 -0.52
N ASP A 122 -13.53 -10.77 -0.01
CA ASP A 122 -13.20 -9.59 -0.83
C ASP A 122 -11.86 -9.77 -1.54
N ILE A 123 -10.82 -10.24 -0.83
CA ILE A 123 -9.51 -10.54 -1.42
C ILE A 123 -9.64 -11.57 -2.54
N CYS A 124 -10.36 -12.67 -2.31
CA CYS A 124 -10.58 -13.71 -3.31
C CYS A 124 -11.33 -13.18 -4.54
N PHE A 125 -12.36 -12.37 -4.34
CA PHE A 125 -13.11 -11.73 -5.42
C PHE A 125 -12.22 -10.85 -6.29
N ARG A 126 -11.39 -9.99 -5.68
CA ARG A 126 -10.45 -9.11 -6.39
C ARG A 126 -9.40 -9.88 -7.18
N LEU A 127 -8.85 -10.95 -6.60
CA LEU A 127 -7.90 -11.83 -7.28
C LEU A 127 -8.56 -12.53 -8.48
N LYS A 128 -9.79 -13.03 -8.32
CA LYS A 128 -10.57 -13.60 -9.42
C LYS A 128 -10.73 -12.61 -10.57
N LEU A 129 -11.16 -11.38 -10.27
CA LEU A 129 -11.28 -10.31 -11.28
C LEU A 129 -9.98 -10.10 -12.07
N PHE A 130 -8.84 -10.07 -11.37
CA PHE A 130 -7.54 -9.91 -12.01
C PHE A 130 -7.23 -11.07 -12.96
N PHE A 131 -7.33 -12.32 -12.49
CA PHE A 131 -6.99 -13.48 -13.31
C PHE A 131 -7.94 -13.68 -14.51
N ASP A 132 -9.23 -13.43 -14.31
CA ASP A 132 -10.22 -13.50 -15.39
C ASP A 132 -9.92 -12.46 -16.49
N ALA A 133 -9.41 -11.27 -16.11
CA ALA A 133 -9.00 -10.25 -17.07
C ALA A 133 -7.73 -10.63 -17.83
N GLU A 134 -6.70 -11.16 -17.16
CA GLU A 134 -5.46 -11.61 -17.81
C GLU A 134 -5.73 -12.72 -18.84
N GLN A 135 -6.63 -13.66 -18.52
CA GLN A 135 -7.02 -14.73 -19.45
C GLN A 135 -7.73 -14.22 -20.71
N ARG A 136 -8.48 -13.10 -20.63
CA ARG A 136 -9.12 -12.49 -21.80
C ARG A 136 -8.10 -11.79 -22.68
N ASN A 137 -7.16 -11.07 -22.06
CA ASN A 137 -6.13 -10.32 -22.78
C ASN A 137 -5.11 -11.23 -23.45
N GLY A 138 -4.81 -12.41 -22.88
CA GLY A 138 -3.91 -13.39 -23.49
C GLY A 138 -4.50 -14.21 -24.64
N LYS A 139 -5.81 -14.05 -24.94
CA LYS A 139 -6.50 -14.71 -26.06
C LYS A 139 -6.71 -13.81 -27.27
N SER A 140 -6.30 -12.54 -27.19
CA SER A 140 -6.40 -11.54 -28.25
C SER A 140 -5.04 -11.25 -28.87
#